data_AF-A0A414JA27-F1
#
_entry.id   AF-A0A414JA27-F1
#
_cell.length_a   1.000
_cell.length_b   1.000
_cell.length_c   1.000
_cell.angle_alpha   90.00
_cell.angle_beta   90.00
_cell.angle_gamma   90.00
#
_symmetry.space_group_name_H-M   'P 1'
#
loop_
_entity.id
_entity.type
_entity.pdbx_description
1 polymer ?
#
loop_
_entity_poly.entity_id
_entity_poly.type
_entity_poly.pdbx_seq_one_letter_code
_entity_poly.pdbx_strand_id
1 'polypeptide(L)' 'MLKQPERESRNVNDLFYEMEGKQIQKMNKVLADVELTKAEEKTLIWLAGWEESTVDHLLSVIEKAARIRAD' A
#
# COMPACT_ATOMS: atom_id res chain seq x y z
N MET A 1 8.66 -2.81 -5.63
CA MET A 1 7.69 -1.72 -5.43
C MET A 1 6.34 -2.13 -6.00
N LEU A 2 5.28 -1.90 -5.21
CA LEU A 2 3.89 -2.18 -5.55
C LEU A 2 3.48 -1.39 -6.80
N LYS A 3 2.71 -2.05 -7.67
CA LYS A 3 2.19 -1.46 -8.90
C LYS A 3 0.67 -1.47 -8.86
N GLN A 4 0.08 -0.36 -9.31
CA GLN A 4 -1.36 -0.29 -9.46
C GLN A 4 -1.84 -1.32 -10.49
N PRO A 5 -2.91 -2.09 -10.19
CA PRO A 5 -3.54 -2.98 -11.15
C PRO A 5 -4.12 -2.24 -12.36
N GLU A 6 -4.24 -2.95 -13.49
CA GLU A 6 -4.88 -2.40 -14.69
C GLU A 6 -6.33 -2.00 -14.43
N ARG A 7 -6.78 -0.90 -15.07
CA ARG A 7 -8.09 -0.28 -14.82
C ARG A 7 -9.30 -1.15 -15.16
N GLU A 8 -9.10 -2.18 -15.98
CA GLU A 8 -10.18 -3.08 -16.40
C GLU A 8 -10.29 -4.32 -15.50
N SER A 9 -9.39 -4.48 -14.52
CA SER A 9 -9.38 -5.63 -13.63
C SER A 9 -10.47 -5.61 -12.55
N ARG A 10 -11.13 -4.45 -12.31
CA ARG A 10 -12.14 -4.27 -11.24
C ARG A 10 -13.26 -3.34 -11.68
N ASN A 11 -14.49 -3.61 -11.24
CA ASN A 11 -15.65 -2.77 -11.50
C ASN A 11 -15.73 -1.58 -10.51
N VAL A 12 -14.82 -0.62 -10.63
CA VAL A 12 -14.71 0.58 -9.79
C VAL A 12 -14.48 1.82 -10.65
N ASN A 13 -14.73 3.02 -10.11
CA ASN A 13 -14.62 4.27 -10.88
C ASN A 13 -13.17 4.82 -10.94
N ASP A 14 -12.95 5.84 -11.77
CA ASP A 14 -11.62 6.47 -11.92
C ASP A 14 -11.11 7.11 -10.62
N LEU A 15 -11.98 7.66 -9.79
CA LEU A 15 -11.60 8.25 -8.49
C LEU A 15 -11.00 7.19 -7.56
N PHE A 16 -11.53 5.96 -7.58
CA PHE A 16 -10.96 4.85 -6.83
C PHE A 16 -9.53 4.54 -7.29
N TYR A 17 -9.30 4.48 -8.61
CA TYR A 17 -7.96 4.27 -9.15
C TYR A 17 -7.00 5.43 -8.81
N GLU A 18 -7.46 6.68 -8.82
CA GLU A 18 -6.62 7.80 -8.41
C GLU A 18 -6.23 7.70 -6.92
N MET A 19 -7.18 7.38 -6.05
CA MET A 19 -6.96 7.21 -4.62
C MET A 19 -6.02 6.04 -4.32
N GLU A 20 -6.25 4.89 -4.94
CA GLU A 20 -5.38 3.72 -4.78
C GLU A 20 -3.96 4.02 -5.25
N GLY A 21 -3.80 4.74 -6.37
CA GLY A 21 -2.48 5.13 -6.87
C GLY A 21 -1.71 5.98 -5.85
N LYS A 22 -2.37 6.95 -5.21
CA LYS A 22 -1.79 7.75 -4.13
C LYS A 22 -1.41 6.89 -2.92
N GLN A 23 -2.26 5.95 -2.53
CA GLN A 23 -1.97 5.05 -1.41
C GLN A 23 -0.81 4.11 -1.70
N ILE A 24 -0.72 3.55 -2.91
CA ILE A 24 0.41 2.72 -3.36
C ILE A 24 1.72 3.51 -3.32
N GLN A 25 1.71 4.78 -3.73
CA GLN A 25 2.89 5.65 -3.63
C GLN A 25 3.32 5.86 -2.17
N LYS A 26 2.38 6.12 -1.25
CA LYS A 26 2.67 6.22 0.19
C LYS A 26 3.26 4.91 0.73
N MET A 27 2.64 3.77 0.41
CA MET A 27 3.10 2.45 0.84
C MET A 27 4.52 2.17 0.36
N ASN A 28 4.82 2.40 -0.92
CA ASN A 28 6.17 2.21 -1.47
C ASN A 28 7.23 3.08 -0.79
N LYS A 29 6.87 4.29 -0.35
CA LYS A 29 7.80 5.16 0.40
C LYS A 29 8.16 4.58 1.77
N VAL A 30 7.20 4.01 2.48
CA VAL A 30 7.40 3.42 3.83
C VAL A 30 8.09 2.06 3.75
N LEU A 31 7.69 1.24 2.78
CA LEU A 31 8.25 -0.11 2.60
C LEU A 31 9.65 -0.07 1.97
N ALA A 32 10.00 0.99 1.22
CA ALA A 32 11.32 1.18 0.64
C ALA A 32 11.87 -0.09 -0.05
N ASP A 33 12.92 -0.68 0.52
CA ASP A 33 13.63 -1.85 -0.02
C ASP A 33 13.20 -3.19 0.64
N VAL A 34 12.09 -3.21 1.37
CA VAL A 34 11.54 -4.45 1.92
C VAL A 34 11.20 -5.40 0.77
N GLU A 35 11.83 -6.58 0.79
CA GLU A 35 11.52 -7.66 -0.14
C GLU A 35 10.17 -8.26 0.23
N LEU A 36 9.19 -8.14 -0.68
CA LEU A 36 7.84 -8.65 -0.49
C LEU A 36 7.65 -9.93 -1.30
N THR A 37 7.01 -10.90 -0.68
CA THR A 37 6.44 -12.04 -1.40
C THR A 37 5.26 -11.59 -2.26
N LYS A 38 4.94 -12.38 -3.30
CA LYS A 38 3.77 -12.12 -4.15
C LYS A 38 2.45 -12.06 -3.36
N ALA A 39 2.36 -12.77 -2.24
CA ALA A 39 1.16 -12.75 -1.39
C ALA A 39 1.06 -11.43 -0.62
N GLU A 40 2.17 -10.92 -0.09
CA GLU A 40 2.23 -9.62 0.58
C GLU A 40 1.96 -8.48 -0.41
N GLU A 41 2.53 -8.53 -1.63
CA GLU A 41 2.23 -7.53 -2.67
C GLU A 41 0.74 -7.46 -2.98
N LYS A 42 0.09 -8.62 -3.19
CA LYS A 42 -1.36 -8.69 -3.42
C LYS A 42 -2.16 -8.15 -2.25
N THR A 43 -1.73 -8.47 -1.02
CA THR A 43 -2.40 -8.02 0.20
C THR A 43 -2.29 -6.50 0.35
N LEU A 44 -1.12 -5.93 0.09
CA LEU A 44 -0.89 -4.49 0.19
C LEU A 44 -1.59 -3.71 -0.93
N ILE A 45 -1.63 -4.25 -2.16
CA ILE A 45 -2.43 -3.67 -3.25
C ILE A 45 -3.91 -3.68 -2.88
N TRP A 46 -4.41 -4.77 -2.27
CA TRP A 46 -5.78 -4.80 -1.78
C TRP A 46 -6.03 -3.78 -0.66
N LEU A 47 -5.08 -3.62 0.27
CA LEU A 47 -5.14 -2.61 1.33
C LEU A 47 -5.13 -1.16 0.79
N ALA A 48 -4.48 -0.91 -0.36
CA ALA A 48 -4.47 0.41 -0.98
C ALA A 48 -5.84 0.85 -1.55
N GLY A 49 -6.83 -0.04 -1.56
CA GLY A 49 -8.21 0.31 -1.89
C GLY A 49 -9.05 0.81 -0.71
N TRP A 50 -8.49 0.85 0.51
CA TRP A 50 -9.22 1.23 1.72
C TRP A 50 -9.22 2.75 1.95
N GLU A 51 -9.89 3.20 3.01
CA GLU A 51 -9.88 4.61 3.40
C GLU A 51 -8.44 5.07 3.70
N GLU A 52 -8.12 6.31 3.35
CA GLU A 52 -6.79 6.90 3.56
C GLU A 52 -6.34 6.80 5.02
N SER A 53 -7.24 7.03 5.98
CA SER A 53 -6.94 6.91 7.41
C SER A 53 -6.54 5.48 7.80
N THR A 54 -7.17 4.46 7.20
CA THR A 54 -6.84 3.04 7.47
C THR A 54 -5.42 2.73 7.01
N VAL A 55 -5.05 3.17 5.81
CA VAL A 55 -3.71 2.97 5.27
C VAL A 55 -2.66 3.77 6.04
N ASP A 56 -2.94 5.03 6.37
CA ASP A 56 -2.01 5.87 7.13
C ASP A 56 -1.73 5.30 8.53
N HIS A 57 -2.76 4.81 9.23
CA HIS A 57 -2.57 4.16 10.54
C HIS A 57 -1.75 2.87 10.44
N LEU A 58 -2.02 2.03 9.43
CA LEU A 58 -1.25 0.79 9.22
C LEU A 58 0.23 1.08 8.94
N LEU A 59 0.50 2.03 8.04
CA LEU A 59 1.86 2.44 7.71
C LEU A 59 2.58 3.03 8.92
N SER A 60 1.90 3.82 9.74
CA SER A 60 2.45 4.36 10.99
C SER A 60 2.91 3.25 11.95
N VAL A 61 2.13 2.17 12.08
CA VAL A 61 2.49 1.02 12.92
C VAL A 61 3.71 0.28 12.35
N ILE A 62 3.75 0.06 11.03
CA ILE A 62 4.88 -0.59 10.36
C ILE A 62 6.17 0.19 10.57
N GLU A 63 6.15 1.51 10.37
CA GLU A 63 7.32 2.37 10.55
C GLU A 63 7.82 2.36 12.01
N LYS A 64 6.90 2.40 12.99
CA LYS A 64 7.25 2.26 14.41
C LYS A 64 7.88 0.91 14.72
N ALA A 65 7.31 -0.18 14.20
CA ALA A 65 7.85 -1.53 14.39
C ALA A 65 9.22 -1.69 13.75
N ALA A 66 9.44 -1.10 12.56
CA ALA A 66 10.73 -1.12 11.89
C ALA A 66 11.81 -0.37 12.70
N ARG A 67 11.49 0.82 13.25
CA ARG A 67 12.40 1.56 14.13
C ARG A 67 12.81 0.75 15.36
N ILE A 68 11.85 0.13 16.05
CA ILE A 68 12.11 -0.69 17.25
C ILE A 68 13.04 -1.87 16.95
N ARG A 69 13.00 -2.42 15.73
CA ARG A 69 13.84 -3.57 15.33
C ARG A 69 15.22 -3.20 14.80
N ALA A 70 15.44 -1.91 14.50
CA ALA A 70 16.74 -1.41 14.05
C ALA A 70 17.66 -1.02 15.22
N ASP A 71 17.07 -0.76 16.39
CA ASP A 71 17.75 -0.56 17.68
C ASP A 71 18.17 -1.90 18.32
#